data_AF-A0A2D9TG50-F1
#
_entry.id   AF-A0A2D9TG50-F1
#
_cell.length_a   1.000
_cell.length_b   1.000
_cell.length_c   1.000
_cell.angle_alpha   90.00
_cell.angle_beta   90.00
_cell.angle_gamma   90.00
#
_symmetry.space_group_name_H-M   'P 1'
#
loop_
_entity.id
_entity.type
_entity.pdbx_description
1 polymer ?
#
loop_
_entity_poly.entity_id
_entity_poly.type
_entity_poly.pdbx_seq_one_letter_code
_entity_poly.pdbx_strand_id
1 'polypeptide(L)'
;MQYSDVPRRAGWVCALALLWSLTGCAAAPEASLNVDVRSDMLPGVEVDRVEILVAERELQVRELVADARLADGVRAARYEGLGLGIQRVRVRLFAGPTIELEREVDVNLRAQDTVTVVMTRSCRGVVCGAGEQCVGATCVPAGCGAIGECAQAQCGRDDDCVLAGASCAVGVCSDGLCLALGASDRCEADQLCHPETGCVDAAMPWATDAGPADGGPPDGGVAGDAGGLDAGEPDGGSPGSRYGDLVRTHPALLGYWRLDEGSATEPAVDASGHGRDGYFQGDVVLGEPGLHGGSALRFGELRPARVVVGDLDHDGVDDLDVFDFDGSRPLTLEAWVRLGTRRVTGCLVGKTTADGSVGYLFAVHQQDTGDSALRFGLAGTTVATSHLEIRWPSDPTVGFHHVVATYSGPAGRTMQLFIDGELMTQRIHRGPVAGPLTDSPLMIGEVTDWSRPRDTRMDEVAIYGDALTPMEIREHYRAGIEVR
;
A
#
# COMPACT_ATOMS: atom_id res chain seq x y z
N MET A 1 19.31 24.34 103.21
CA MET A 1 18.33 25.40 102.91
C MET A 1 18.63 25.94 101.52
N GLN A 2 17.58 26.15 100.72
CA GLN A 2 17.47 27.04 99.55
C GLN A 2 18.16 26.69 98.21
N TYR A 3 17.31 26.27 97.26
CA TYR A 3 16.99 26.88 95.94
C TYR A 3 18.06 27.38 94.94
N SER A 4 17.76 27.12 93.65
CA SER A 4 18.17 27.81 92.39
C SER A 4 19.59 27.52 91.87
N ASP A 5 19.92 27.40 90.57
CA ASP A 5 19.23 27.44 89.26
C ASP A 5 20.24 26.93 88.18
N VAL A 6 19.79 26.07 87.23
CA VAL A 6 19.98 26.02 85.73
C VAL A 6 21.40 26.24 85.08
N PRO A 7 21.77 25.85 83.81
CA PRO A 7 21.32 24.84 82.80
C PRO A 7 22.46 23.94 82.19
N ARG A 8 22.11 22.93 81.36
CA ARG A 8 22.35 22.89 79.87
C ARG A 8 22.18 21.48 79.28
N ARG A 9 21.29 21.39 78.29
CA ARG A 9 21.07 20.27 77.36
C ARG A 9 22.01 20.35 76.16
N ALA A 10 22.52 19.20 75.73
CA ALA A 10 22.83 18.77 74.35
C ALA A 10 23.24 17.28 74.48
N GLY A 11 22.70 16.28 73.81
CA GLY A 11 21.98 16.19 72.55
C GLY A 11 22.54 14.94 71.85
N TRP A 12 21.95 13.76 72.08
CA TRP A 12 22.27 12.52 71.35
C TRP A 12 21.00 12.04 70.67
N VAL A 13 21.04 12.04 69.34
CA VAL A 13 19.97 11.67 68.42
C VAL A 13 19.90 10.13 68.38
N CYS A 14 18.79 9.57 68.88
CA CYS A 14 18.44 8.17 68.61
C CYS A 14 17.74 8.07 67.26
N ALA A 15 18.29 7.21 66.39
CA ALA A 15 17.76 6.88 65.08
C ALA A 15 16.39 6.18 65.20
N LEU A 16 15.35 6.79 64.64
CA LEU A 16 14.09 6.13 64.32
C LEU A 16 14.23 5.43 62.96
N ALA A 17 14.31 4.11 62.96
CA ALA A 17 14.09 3.31 61.76
C ALA A 17 12.58 3.28 61.48
N LEU A 18 12.14 4.02 60.46
CA LEU A 18 10.80 3.89 59.89
C LEU A 18 10.72 2.54 59.15
N LEU A 19 9.96 1.59 59.70
CA LEU A 19 9.45 0.44 58.94
C LEU A 19 8.49 0.96 57.87
N TRP A 20 8.92 0.92 56.61
CA TRP A 20 8.03 1.02 55.47
C TRP A 20 7.41 -0.36 55.24
N SER A 21 6.13 -0.48 55.57
CA SER A 21 5.31 -1.62 55.16
C SER A 21 5.14 -1.60 53.64
N LEU A 22 5.98 -2.36 52.94
CA LEU A 22 5.75 -2.78 51.56
C LEU A 22 4.47 -3.63 51.55
N THR A 23 3.34 -3.00 51.27
CA THR A 23 2.18 -3.70 50.71
C THR A 23 2.59 -4.09 49.29
N GLY A 24 3.22 -5.26 49.17
CA GLY A 24 3.41 -5.90 47.88
C GLY A 24 2.02 -6.11 47.27
N CYS A 25 1.69 -5.34 46.24
CA CYS A 25 0.70 -5.80 45.27
C CYS A 25 1.26 -7.11 44.74
N ALA A 26 0.66 -8.24 45.12
CA ALA A 26 0.91 -9.48 44.41
C ALA A 26 0.50 -9.20 42.96
N ALA A 27 1.47 -9.06 42.07
CA ALA A 27 1.20 -8.98 40.65
C ALA A 27 0.32 -10.17 40.29
N ALA A 28 -0.81 -9.91 39.63
CA ALA A 28 -1.67 -10.99 39.15
C ALA A 28 -0.80 -11.95 38.30
N PRO A 29 -1.01 -13.27 38.36
CA PRO A 29 -0.24 -14.19 37.54
C PRO A 29 -0.40 -13.82 36.07
N GLU A 30 0.70 -13.39 35.46
CA GLU A 30 0.77 -13.00 34.06
C GLU A 30 1.11 -14.23 33.22
N ALA A 31 0.35 -14.41 32.15
CA ALA A 31 0.50 -15.48 31.18
C ALA A 31 0.91 -14.92 29.82
N SER A 32 1.45 -15.80 28.97
CA SER A 32 1.77 -15.46 27.58
C SER A 32 1.10 -16.41 26.61
N LEU A 33 0.61 -15.86 25.51
CA LEU A 33 -0.04 -16.62 24.46
C LEU A 33 0.66 -16.37 23.13
N ASN A 34 1.09 -17.45 22.53
CA ASN A 34 1.58 -17.49 21.17
C ASN A 34 0.43 -17.90 20.25
N VAL A 35 0.20 -17.15 19.17
CA VAL A 35 -0.85 -17.45 18.19
C VAL A 35 -0.19 -17.81 16.87
N ASP A 36 -0.34 -19.07 16.49
CA ASP A 36 0.02 -19.59 15.17
C ASP A 36 -1.22 -19.61 14.29
N VAL A 37 -1.07 -19.28 13.01
CA VAL A 37 -2.14 -19.34 12.02
C VAL A 37 -1.74 -20.32 10.94
N ARG A 38 -2.63 -21.27 10.66
CA ARG A 38 -2.46 -22.24 9.57
C ARG A 38 -3.61 -22.09 8.60
N SER A 39 -3.31 -21.99 7.31
CA SER A 39 -4.33 -21.82 6.29
C SER A 39 -3.87 -22.41 4.97
N ASP A 40 -4.82 -22.82 4.15
CA ASP A 40 -4.58 -23.22 2.76
C ASP A 40 -4.70 -22.05 1.78
N MET A 41 -4.97 -20.82 2.25
CA MET A 41 -4.89 -19.60 1.43
C MET A 41 -3.44 -19.31 1.02
N LEU A 42 -3.26 -18.72 -0.16
CA LEU A 42 -1.96 -18.35 -0.72
C LEU A 42 -1.55 -16.91 -0.32
N PRO A 43 -0.45 -16.72 0.43
CA PRO A 43 0.10 -15.39 0.70
C PRO A 43 0.51 -14.63 -0.56
N GLY A 44 0.20 -13.33 -0.59
CA GLY A 44 0.47 -12.45 -1.73
C GLY A 44 -0.39 -12.71 -2.97
N VAL A 45 -1.30 -13.68 -2.92
CA VAL A 45 -2.22 -14.03 -4.01
C VAL A 45 -3.67 -13.99 -3.54
N GLU A 46 -4.00 -14.72 -2.48
CA GLU A 46 -5.34 -14.76 -1.91
C GLU A 46 -5.46 -13.95 -0.62
N VAL A 47 -4.34 -13.75 0.10
CA VAL A 47 -4.27 -12.98 1.36
C VAL A 47 -2.92 -12.28 1.50
N ASP A 48 -2.88 -11.07 2.04
CA ASP A 48 -1.65 -10.29 2.26
C ASP A 48 -1.36 -9.99 3.73
N ARG A 49 -2.34 -10.12 4.62
CA ARG A 49 -2.21 -9.71 6.03
C ARG A 49 -3.00 -10.60 6.97
N VAL A 50 -2.43 -10.85 8.14
CA VAL A 50 -3.11 -11.46 9.28
C VAL A 50 -3.22 -10.47 10.44
N GLU A 51 -4.42 -10.32 10.96
CA GLU A 51 -4.69 -9.53 12.17
C GLU A 51 -5.12 -10.45 13.31
N ILE A 52 -4.50 -10.23 14.48
CA ILE A 52 -4.78 -10.97 15.70
C ILE A 52 -5.26 -9.99 16.77
N LEU A 53 -6.38 -10.32 17.41
CA LEU A 53 -6.90 -9.60 18.57
C LEU A 53 -7.16 -10.61 19.70
N VAL A 54 -6.53 -10.40 20.86
CA VAL A 54 -6.75 -11.24 22.05
C VAL A 54 -7.41 -10.41 23.14
N ALA A 55 -8.61 -10.82 23.58
CA ALA A 55 -9.36 -10.19 24.67
C ALA A 55 -9.44 -8.65 24.59
N GLU A 56 -9.66 -8.12 23.38
CA GLU A 56 -9.78 -6.68 23.11
C GLU A 56 -8.53 -5.85 23.50
N ARG A 57 -7.35 -6.50 23.56
CA ARG A 57 -6.05 -5.84 23.71
C ARG A 57 -5.64 -5.11 22.42
N GLU A 58 -4.41 -4.62 22.40
CA GLU A 58 -3.80 -4.09 21.20
C GLU A 58 -3.82 -5.11 20.05
N LEU A 59 -4.27 -4.65 18.89
CA LEU A 59 -4.31 -5.42 17.65
C LEU A 59 -2.87 -5.67 17.19
N GLN A 60 -2.49 -6.93 16.98
CA GLN A 60 -1.22 -7.26 16.34
C GLN A 60 -1.47 -7.59 14.87
N VAL A 61 -0.68 -6.98 14.01
CA VAL A 61 -0.78 -7.09 12.57
C VAL A 61 0.51 -7.70 12.04
N ARG A 62 0.40 -8.72 11.19
CA ARG A 62 1.54 -9.32 10.49
C ARG A 62 1.24 -9.40 9.00
N GLU A 63 2.13 -8.80 8.21
CA GLU A 63 2.12 -8.95 6.75
C GLU A 63 2.55 -10.37 6.36
N LEU A 64 1.92 -10.91 5.32
CA LEU A 64 2.16 -12.23 4.75
C LEU A 64 2.92 -12.04 3.43
N VAL A 65 4.13 -12.58 3.39
CA VAL A 65 5.00 -12.57 2.19
C VAL A 65 4.72 -13.81 1.34
N ALA A 66 4.87 -13.70 0.02
CA ALA A 66 4.49 -14.75 -0.94
C ALA A 66 5.23 -16.09 -0.78
N ASP A 67 6.39 -16.11 -0.13
CA ASP A 67 7.16 -17.31 0.20
C ASP A 67 6.68 -18.02 1.49
N ALA A 68 5.80 -17.38 2.26
CA ALA A 68 5.22 -18.00 3.45
C ALA A 68 4.27 -19.13 3.07
N ARG A 69 4.55 -20.34 3.54
CA ARG A 69 3.61 -21.46 3.45
C ARG A 69 2.68 -21.44 4.66
N LEU A 70 1.52 -20.79 4.55
CA LEU A 70 0.52 -20.79 5.62
C LEU A 70 0.09 -22.19 6.03
N ALA A 71 0.15 -23.16 5.12
CA ALA A 71 -0.18 -24.55 5.38
C ALA A 71 0.72 -25.19 6.46
N ASP A 72 1.96 -24.73 6.57
CA ASP A 72 2.92 -25.23 7.56
C ASP A 72 2.66 -24.60 8.95
N GLY A 73 2.01 -23.44 8.96
CA GLY A 73 1.70 -22.64 10.14
C GLY A 73 2.71 -21.51 10.35
N VAL A 74 2.22 -20.31 10.65
CA VAL A 74 3.04 -19.11 10.89
C VAL A 74 2.74 -18.49 12.24
N ARG A 75 3.78 -18.06 12.96
CA ARG A 75 3.66 -17.31 14.23
C ARG A 75 3.10 -15.91 14.01
N ALA A 76 1.79 -15.75 14.03
CA ALA A 76 1.14 -14.48 13.73
C ALA A 76 1.34 -13.43 14.84
N ALA A 77 1.31 -13.83 16.11
CA ALA A 77 1.39 -12.90 17.23
C ALA A 77 1.97 -13.54 18.51
N ARG A 78 2.45 -12.67 19.40
CA ARG A 78 2.79 -13.01 20.78
C ARG A 78 2.24 -11.96 21.73
N TYR A 79 1.44 -12.42 22.68
CA TYR A 79 0.87 -11.60 23.75
C TYR A 79 1.51 -11.98 25.08
N GLU A 80 1.84 -10.97 25.89
CA GLU A 80 2.36 -11.12 27.25
C GLU A 80 1.44 -10.36 28.22
N GLY A 81 1.54 -10.67 29.52
CA GLY A 81 0.72 -9.99 30.53
C GLY A 81 -0.77 -10.29 30.42
N LEU A 82 -1.13 -11.47 29.91
CA LEU A 82 -2.52 -11.93 29.84
C LEU A 82 -2.97 -12.52 31.17
N GLY A 83 -4.26 -12.35 31.50
CA GLY A 83 -4.85 -13.00 32.67
C GLY A 83 -5.05 -14.50 32.45
N LEU A 84 -4.95 -15.30 33.52
CA LEU A 84 -5.31 -16.72 33.46
C LEU A 84 -6.81 -16.90 33.18
N GLY A 85 -7.17 -18.02 32.54
CA GLY A 85 -8.55 -18.37 32.19
C GLY A 85 -8.84 -18.25 30.69
N ILE A 86 -10.12 -18.19 30.32
CA ILE A 86 -10.55 -18.17 28.92
C ILE A 86 -10.20 -16.82 28.28
N GLN A 87 -9.36 -16.85 27.26
CA GLN A 87 -8.99 -15.74 26.40
C GLN A 87 -9.60 -15.96 25.02
N ARG A 88 -10.34 -14.98 24.51
CA ARG A 88 -10.88 -15.02 23.14
C ARG A 88 -9.85 -14.49 22.16
N VAL A 89 -9.50 -15.31 21.17
CA VAL A 89 -8.57 -15.00 20.09
C VAL A 89 -9.37 -14.83 18.80
N ARG A 90 -9.41 -13.62 18.25
CA ARG A 90 -9.97 -13.35 16.92
C ARG A 90 -8.82 -13.24 15.92
N VAL A 91 -8.90 -14.02 14.85
CA VAL A 91 -7.96 -14.03 13.74
C VAL A 91 -8.69 -13.63 12.47
N ARG A 92 -8.11 -12.70 11.71
CA ARG A 92 -8.62 -12.28 10.40
C ARG A 92 -7.51 -12.38 9.36
N LEU A 93 -7.84 -12.96 8.22
CA LEU A 93 -7.01 -12.94 7.02
C LEU A 93 -7.60 -11.93 6.03
N PHE A 94 -6.74 -11.08 5.47
CA PHE A 94 -7.14 -10.00 4.58
C PHE A 94 -6.54 -10.18 3.19
N ALA A 95 -7.29 -9.72 2.19
CA ALA A 95 -6.80 -9.31 0.88
C ALA A 95 -7.10 -7.83 0.71
N GLY A 96 -6.08 -6.98 0.84
CA GLY A 96 -6.21 -5.54 0.90
C GLY A 96 -7.13 -5.07 2.04
N PRO A 97 -8.27 -4.41 1.73
CA PRO A 97 -9.26 -4.01 2.74
C PRO A 97 -10.28 -5.11 3.09
N THR A 98 -10.35 -6.18 2.32
CA THR A 98 -11.39 -7.22 2.43
C THR A 98 -10.97 -8.27 3.45
N ILE A 99 -11.89 -8.62 4.36
CA ILE A 99 -11.71 -9.77 5.24
C ILE A 99 -12.11 -11.02 4.44
N GLU A 100 -11.13 -11.85 4.14
CA GLU A 100 -11.35 -13.10 3.39
C GLU A 100 -11.84 -14.21 4.31
N LEU A 101 -11.26 -14.29 5.51
CA LEU A 101 -11.61 -15.27 6.52
C LEU A 101 -11.52 -14.62 7.91
N GLU A 102 -12.51 -14.89 8.77
CA GLU A 102 -12.51 -14.51 10.18
C GLU A 102 -12.80 -15.75 11.03
N ARG A 103 -12.05 -15.93 12.12
CA ARG A 103 -12.25 -17.03 13.08
C ARG A 103 -12.02 -16.56 14.51
N GLU A 104 -12.88 -17.01 15.42
CA GLU A 104 -12.76 -16.81 16.86
C GLU A 104 -12.53 -18.13 17.61
N VAL A 105 -11.54 -18.16 18.49
CA VAL A 105 -11.18 -19.34 19.28
C VAL A 105 -11.03 -18.96 20.75
N ASP A 106 -11.71 -19.69 21.63
CA ASP A 106 -11.57 -19.53 23.07
C ASP A 106 -10.43 -20.44 23.59
N VAL A 107 -9.42 -19.84 24.19
CA VAL A 107 -8.22 -20.52 24.71
C VAL A 107 -8.18 -20.40 26.23
N ASN A 108 -8.19 -21.53 26.93
CA ASN A 108 -8.07 -21.53 28.39
C ASN A 108 -6.61 -21.45 28.82
N LEU A 109 -6.12 -20.23 29.05
CA LEU A 109 -4.74 -19.89 29.33
C LEU A 109 -4.34 -20.25 30.78
N ARG A 110 -3.30 -21.08 30.93
CA ARG A 110 -2.85 -21.57 32.25
C ARG A 110 -1.48 -21.04 32.68
N ALA A 111 -0.61 -20.74 31.72
CA ALA A 111 0.70 -20.12 31.96
C ALA A 111 1.26 -19.57 30.64
N GLN A 112 2.08 -20.38 29.95
CA GLN A 112 2.53 -20.09 28.60
C GLN A 112 1.91 -21.12 27.67
N ASP A 113 0.99 -20.69 26.81
CA ASP A 113 0.32 -21.56 25.86
C ASP A 113 0.59 -21.13 24.42
N THR A 114 0.43 -22.06 23.50
CA THR A 114 0.45 -21.81 22.06
C THR A 114 -0.83 -22.36 21.46
N VAL A 115 -1.53 -21.55 20.68
CA VAL A 115 -2.73 -21.95 19.94
C VAL A 115 -2.44 -21.87 18.45
N THR A 116 -2.81 -22.90 17.70
CA THR A 116 -2.82 -22.87 16.24
C THR A 116 -4.25 -22.72 15.75
N VAL A 117 -4.53 -21.62 15.06
CA VAL A 117 -5.85 -21.33 14.48
C VAL A 117 -5.81 -21.75 13.01
N VAL A 118 -6.55 -22.82 12.70
CA VAL A 118 -6.66 -23.35 11.32
C VAL A 118 -7.81 -22.64 10.58
N MET A 119 -7.53 -21.98 9.47
CA MET A 119 -8.53 -21.24 8.69
C MET A 119 -8.54 -21.76 7.25
N THR A 120 -9.66 -22.35 6.83
CA THR A 120 -9.74 -23.06 5.54
C THR A 120 -10.44 -22.22 4.48
N ARG A 121 -9.95 -22.24 3.24
CA ARG A 121 -10.55 -21.57 2.07
C ARG A 121 -12.00 -21.95 1.85
N SER A 122 -12.38 -23.16 2.25
CA SER A 122 -13.76 -23.66 2.18
C SER A 122 -14.75 -22.87 3.04
N CYS A 123 -14.27 -21.97 3.89
CA CYS A 123 -15.08 -21.00 4.63
C CYS A 123 -15.24 -19.65 3.94
N ARG A 124 -14.57 -19.41 2.81
CA ARG A 124 -14.70 -18.19 2.03
C ARG A 124 -16.13 -18.07 1.52
N GLY A 125 -16.79 -16.94 1.81
CA GLY A 125 -18.18 -16.70 1.43
C GLY A 125 -19.24 -17.50 2.21
N VAL A 126 -18.87 -18.33 3.19
CA VAL A 126 -19.83 -19.06 4.02
C VAL A 126 -20.43 -18.11 5.06
N VAL A 127 -21.76 -17.95 5.01
CA VAL A 127 -22.51 -17.10 5.95
C VAL A 127 -23.18 -17.99 7.01
N CYS A 128 -22.75 -17.86 8.27
CA CYS A 128 -23.31 -18.60 9.40
C CYS A 128 -24.34 -17.78 10.19
N GLY A 129 -25.11 -18.47 11.04
CA GLY A 129 -26.11 -17.84 11.90
C GLY A 129 -25.49 -16.94 12.99
N ALA A 130 -26.33 -16.20 13.69
CA ALA A 130 -25.88 -15.37 14.81
C ALA A 130 -25.23 -16.23 15.91
N GLY A 131 -23.99 -15.92 16.29
CA GLY A 131 -23.22 -16.67 17.29
C GLY A 131 -22.54 -17.93 16.74
N GLU A 132 -22.55 -18.12 15.42
CA GLU A 132 -21.83 -19.19 14.72
C GLU A 132 -20.70 -18.62 13.86
N GLN A 133 -19.76 -19.49 13.50
CA GLN A 133 -18.63 -19.21 12.61
C GLN A 133 -18.38 -20.42 11.71
N CYS A 134 -17.72 -20.22 10.58
CA CYS A 134 -17.36 -21.32 9.70
C CYS A 134 -16.07 -22.02 10.15
N VAL A 135 -16.08 -23.35 10.16
CA VAL A 135 -14.90 -24.22 10.30
C VAL A 135 -15.04 -25.35 9.28
N GLY A 136 -14.19 -25.38 8.25
CA GLY A 136 -14.26 -26.41 7.20
C GLY A 136 -15.61 -26.47 6.48
N ALA A 137 -16.10 -25.36 5.93
CA ALA A 137 -17.42 -25.26 5.30
C ALA A 137 -18.63 -25.62 6.20
N THR A 138 -18.44 -25.80 7.50
CA THR A 138 -19.52 -26.12 8.46
C THR A 138 -19.67 -24.99 9.46
N CYS A 139 -20.89 -24.51 9.67
CA CYS A 139 -21.18 -23.55 10.72
C CYS A 139 -21.20 -24.23 12.09
N VAL A 140 -20.39 -23.71 13.01
CA VAL A 140 -20.26 -24.17 14.39
C VAL A 140 -20.36 -22.99 15.35
N PRO A 141 -20.66 -23.20 16.65
CA PRO A 141 -20.66 -22.10 17.61
C PRO A 141 -19.34 -21.31 17.64
N ALA A 142 -19.42 -19.99 17.76
CA ALA A 142 -18.28 -19.10 17.92
C ALA A 142 -17.45 -19.45 19.17
N GLY A 143 -16.13 -19.25 19.11
CA GLY A 143 -15.21 -19.63 20.18
C GLY A 143 -14.83 -21.12 20.18
N CYS A 144 -15.37 -21.92 19.25
CA CYS A 144 -15.00 -23.32 19.09
C CYS A 144 -13.49 -23.52 18.87
N GLY A 145 -12.88 -24.28 19.78
CA GLY A 145 -11.47 -24.67 19.77
C GLY A 145 -11.13 -25.73 18.74
N ALA A 146 -10.78 -26.93 19.22
CA ALA A 146 -10.37 -28.04 18.37
C ALA A 146 -11.57 -28.60 17.58
N ILE A 147 -11.34 -28.98 16.32
CA ILE A 147 -12.38 -29.47 15.40
C ILE A 147 -13.16 -30.65 15.98
N GLY A 148 -12.54 -31.55 16.74
CA GLY A 148 -13.21 -32.70 17.37
C GLY A 148 -14.16 -32.38 18.54
N GLU A 149 -14.17 -31.14 19.06
CA GLU A 149 -15.07 -30.74 20.14
C GLU A 149 -16.38 -30.12 19.62
N CYS A 150 -16.39 -29.51 18.44
CA CYS A 150 -17.57 -28.81 17.93
C CYS A 150 -17.88 -28.99 16.44
N ALA A 151 -17.07 -29.74 15.68
CA ALA A 151 -17.39 -30.20 14.34
C ALA A 151 -17.05 -31.70 14.20
N GLN A 152 -17.52 -32.33 13.13
CA GLN A 152 -16.98 -33.64 12.76
C GLN A 152 -15.69 -33.45 11.98
N ALA A 153 -14.68 -34.27 12.29
CA ALA A 153 -13.46 -34.31 11.48
C ALA A 153 -13.82 -34.74 10.04
N GLN A 154 -13.28 -34.02 9.07
CA GLN A 154 -13.46 -34.26 7.64
C GLN A 154 -12.51 -35.35 7.11
N CYS A 155 -11.36 -35.51 7.76
CA CYS A 155 -10.30 -36.41 7.33
C CYS A 155 -9.57 -37.02 8.54
N GLY A 156 -8.98 -38.21 8.33
CA GLY A 156 -7.96 -38.78 9.20
C GLY A 156 -6.56 -38.83 8.57
N ARG A 157 -6.49 -38.68 7.23
CA ARG A 157 -5.27 -38.66 6.42
C ARG A 157 -5.50 -37.89 5.12
N ASP A 158 -4.43 -37.51 4.43
CA ASP A 158 -4.46 -36.68 3.22
C ASP A 158 -5.37 -37.24 2.11
N ASP A 159 -5.35 -38.56 1.91
CA ASP A 159 -6.18 -39.24 0.90
C ASP A 159 -7.71 -39.11 1.13
N ASP A 160 -8.14 -38.75 2.33
CA ASP A 160 -9.56 -38.52 2.61
C ASP A 160 -10.01 -37.15 2.06
N CYS A 161 -9.06 -36.26 1.74
CA CYS A 161 -9.29 -34.90 1.24
C CYS A 161 -9.39 -34.86 -0.28
N VAL A 162 -10.53 -35.31 -0.81
CA VAL A 162 -10.84 -35.20 -2.23
C VAL A 162 -11.24 -33.76 -2.57
N LEU A 163 -10.40 -33.07 -3.34
CA LEU A 163 -10.66 -31.69 -3.78
C LEU A 163 -11.48 -31.66 -5.07
N ALA A 164 -12.39 -30.70 -5.18
CA ALA A 164 -13.11 -30.38 -6.42
C ALA A 164 -12.40 -29.33 -7.30
N GLY A 165 -11.24 -28.84 -6.84
CA GLY A 165 -10.50 -27.74 -7.46
C GLY A 165 -9.56 -28.15 -8.60
N ALA A 166 -8.55 -27.34 -8.85
CA ALA A 166 -7.63 -27.51 -9.96
C ALA A 166 -6.75 -28.78 -9.83
N SER A 167 -6.32 -29.34 -10.97
CA SER A 167 -5.49 -30.56 -11.02
C SER A 167 -4.10 -30.38 -10.40
N CYS A 168 -3.61 -29.14 -10.32
CA CYS A 168 -2.35 -28.83 -9.64
C CYS A 168 -2.48 -28.83 -8.11
N ALA A 169 -3.71 -28.87 -7.56
CA ALA A 169 -3.94 -28.86 -6.11
C ALA A 169 -3.84 -30.27 -5.50
N VAL A 170 -3.50 -30.32 -4.22
CA VAL A 170 -3.49 -31.54 -3.40
C VAL A 170 -4.22 -31.31 -2.08
N GLY A 171 -5.04 -32.29 -1.70
CA GLY A 171 -5.70 -32.29 -0.40
C GLY A 171 -4.74 -32.78 0.68
N VAL A 172 -4.64 -32.03 1.77
CA VAL A 172 -3.83 -32.39 2.95
C VAL A 172 -4.72 -32.33 4.19
N CYS A 173 -4.63 -33.35 5.03
CA CYS A 173 -5.37 -33.39 6.28
C CYS A 173 -4.59 -32.67 7.38
N SER A 174 -5.18 -31.60 7.93
CA SER A 174 -4.61 -30.82 9.02
C SER A 174 -5.61 -30.72 10.16
N ASP A 175 -5.28 -31.33 11.31
CA ASP A 175 -6.10 -31.31 12.52
C ASP A 175 -7.56 -31.75 12.33
N GLY A 176 -7.79 -32.65 11.37
CA GLY A 176 -9.12 -33.16 11.02
C GLY A 176 -9.88 -32.30 10.01
N LEU A 177 -9.26 -31.27 9.43
CA LEU A 177 -9.79 -30.49 8.32
C LEU A 177 -9.01 -30.74 7.03
N CYS A 178 -9.71 -30.68 5.91
CA CYS A 178 -9.08 -30.74 4.60
C CYS A 178 -8.61 -29.36 4.14
N LEU A 179 -7.31 -29.26 3.91
CA LEU A 179 -6.63 -28.11 3.32
C LEU A 179 -6.38 -28.39 1.83
N ALA A 180 -6.65 -27.41 0.98
CA ALA A 180 -6.36 -27.48 -0.45
C ALA A 180 -5.06 -26.73 -0.77
N LEU A 181 -3.96 -27.46 -0.94
CA LEU A 181 -2.64 -26.85 -1.17
C LEU A 181 -2.27 -26.85 -2.65
N GLY A 182 -1.72 -25.74 -3.14
CA GLY A 182 -1.19 -25.66 -4.48
C GLY A 182 0.15 -26.39 -4.61
N ALA A 183 0.30 -27.28 -5.58
CA ALA A 183 1.56 -27.92 -5.92
C ALA A 183 2.14 -27.27 -7.19
N SER A 184 2.91 -26.18 -7.01
CA SER A 184 3.44 -25.38 -8.13
C SER A 184 4.48 -26.12 -8.98
N ASP A 185 5.04 -27.23 -8.49
CA ASP A 185 5.86 -28.15 -9.27
C ASP A 185 5.07 -28.90 -10.37
N ARG A 186 3.73 -28.82 -10.32
CA ARG A 186 2.82 -29.31 -11.37
C ARG A 186 2.46 -28.23 -12.41
N CYS A 187 2.99 -27.03 -12.27
CA CYS A 187 2.80 -25.91 -13.19
C CYS A 187 4.08 -25.65 -14.00
N GLU A 188 3.98 -24.79 -15.03
CA GLU A 188 5.15 -24.38 -15.80
C GLU A 188 6.11 -23.54 -14.95
N ALA A 189 7.32 -23.31 -15.46
CA ALA A 189 8.26 -22.39 -14.81
C ALA A 189 7.60 -21.01 -14.67
N ASP A 190 7.78 -20.37 -13.51
CA ASP A 190 7.20 -19.06 -13.16
C ASP A 190 5.68 -19.03 -12.95
N GLN A 191 5.04 -20.20 -12.83
CA GLN A 191 3.63 -20.31 -12.44
C GLN A 191 3.47 -20.81 -11.00
N LEU A 192 2.42 -20.31 -10.33
CA LEU A 192 1.96 -20.77 -9.03
C LEU A 192 0.68 -21.60 -9.21
N CYS A 193 0.53 -22.69 -8.46
CA CYS A 193 -0.74 -23.39 -8.42
C CYS A 193 -1.72 -22.69 -7.48
N HIS A 194 -2.79 -22.10 -8.04
CA HIS A 194 -3.95 -21.65 -7.29
C HIS A 194 -4.97 -22.81 -7.17
N PRO A 195 -5.36 -23.23 -5.95
CA PRO A 195 -6.16 -24.44 -5.77
C PRO A 195 -7.57 -24.42 -6.41
N GLU A 196 -8.11 -23.25 -6.71
CA GLU A 196 -9.42 -23.11 -7.37
C GLU A 196 -9.34 -22.86 -8.88
N THR A 197 -8.30 -22.17 -9.34
CA THR A 197 -8.22 -21.65 -10.73
C THR A 197 -7.15 -22.34 -11.56
N GLY A 198 -6.20 -23.05 -10.94
CA GLY A 198 -5.15 -23.79 -11.63
C GLY A 198 -3.81 -23.08 -11.62
N CYS A 199 -2.97 -23.42 -12.59
CA CYS A 199 -1.67 -22.77 -12.76
C CYS A 199 -1.89 -21.34 -13.23
N VAL A 200 -1.47 -20.38 -12.43
CA VAL A 200 -1.54 -18.94 -12.70
C VAL A 200 -0.13 -18.38 -12.74
N ASP A 201 0.11 -17.39 -13.59
CA ASP A 201 1.43 -16.76 -13.69
C ASP A 201 1.76 -16.05 -12.37
N ALA A 202 2.95 -16.28 -11.82
CA ALA A 202 3.37 -15.68 -10.55
C ALA A 202 3.52 -14.15 -10.64
N ALA A 203 3.44 -13.58 -11.85
CA ALA A 203 3.57 -12.16 -12.13
C ALA A 203 2.26 -11.35 -12.06
N MET A 204 1.09 -11.96 -11.81
CA MET A 204 -0.17 -11.23 -11.60
C MET A 204 -1.16 -12.01 -10.72
N PRO A 205 -1.74 -11.38 -9.69
CA PRO A 205 -3.07 -11.80 -9.27
C PRO A 205 -3.97 -10.60 -8.90
N TRP A 206 -4.61 -9.99 -9.90
CA TRP A 206 -5.96 -9.39 -9.77
C TRP A 206 -6.74 -9.21 -11.09
N ALA A 207 -6.19 -9.62 -12.24
CA ALA A 207 -6.96 -9.67 -13.49
C ALA A 207 -7.72 -11.01 -13.63
N THR A 208 -8.86 -11.15 -12.94
CA THR A 208 -9.90 -12.10 -13.36
C THR A 208 -11.20 -11.36 -13.61
N ASP A 209 -11.32 -10.78 -14.82
CA ASP A 209 -12.60 -10.75 -15.52
C ASP A 209 -12.48 -11.62 -16.77
N ALA A 210 -12.95 -12.86 -16.64
CA ALA A 210 -13.00 -13.84 -17.71
C ALA A 210 -14.19 -13.53 -18.63
N GLY A 211 -14.00 -12.63 -19.59
CA GLY A 211 -14.79 -12.61 -20.82
C GLY A 211 -14.37 -13.79 -21.73
N PRO A 212 -15.29 -14.49 -22.41
CA PRO A 212 -14.94 -15.64 -23.21
C PRO A 212 -14.09 -15.22 -24.42
N ALA A 213 -13.03 -15.99 -24.70
CA ALA A 213 -12.22 -15.84 -25.90
C ALA A 213 -13.08 -16.02 -27.16
N ASP A 214 -13.19 -14.97 -27.96
CA ASP A 214 -13.73 -14.94 -29.28
C ASP A 214 -12.84 -15.75 -30.24
N GLY A 215 -13.33 -16.93 -30.61
CA GLY A 215 -12.70 -17.82 -31.58
C GLY A 215 -12.79 -17.26 -33.00
N GLY A 216 -11.75 -16.55 -33.43
CA GLY A 216 -11.43 -16.32 -34.84
C GLY A 216 -10.44 -17.38 -35.35
N PRO A 217 -10.68 -18.04 -36.50
CA PRO A 217 -9.73 -19.01 -37.06
C PRO A 217 -8.44 -18.32 -37.56
N PRO A 218 -7.32 -19.05 -37.69
CA PRO A 218 -6.07 -18.48 -38.20
C PRO A 218 -6.10 -18.39 -39.73
N ASP A 219 -6.05 -17.18 -40.26
CA ASP A 219 -5.99 -16.91 -41.69
C ASP A 219 -4.56 -17.08 -42.19
N GLY A 220 -4.36 -18.10 -43.04
CA GLY A 220 -3.11 -18.38 -43.72
C GLY A 220 -2.69 -17.28 -44.69
N GLY A 221 -1.38 -17.03 -44.74
CA GLY A 221 -0.79 -15.96 -45.54
C GLY A 221 -0.92 -16.11 -47.05
N VAL A 222 -0.79 -14.98 -47.74
CA VAL A 222 -0.27 -14.91 -49.10
C VAL A 222 0.51 -13.62 -49.28
N ALA A 223 1.73 -13.74 -49.80
CA ALA A 223 2.58 -12.64 -50.20
C ALA A 223 2.08 -12.01 -51.52
N GLY A 224 2.18 -10.69 -51.65
CA GLY A 224 2.19 -10.04 -52.97
C GLY A 224 1.60 -8.64 -53.06
N ASP A 225 2.51 -7.68 -53.17
CA ASP A 225 2.44 -6.39 -53.88
C ASP A 225 1.89 -5.11 -53.24
N ALA A 226 2.65 -4.07 -53.52
CA ALA A 226 2.66 -2.73 -52.94
C ALA A 226 1.54 -1.80 -53.43
N GLY A 227 1.17 -0.84 -52.58
CA GLY A 227 0.37 0.33 -52.94
C GLY A 227 0.01 1.14 -51.70
N GLY A 228 0.80 2.18 -51.43
CA GLY A 228 0.84 2.90 -50.16
C GLY A 228 -0.44 3.66 -49.77
N LEU A 229 -0.67 3.70 -48.46
CA LEU A 229 -1.21 4.83 -47.74
C LEU A 229 -0.36 4.98 -46.47
N ASP A 230 0.35 6.09 -46.45
CA ASP A 230 1.20 6.60 -45.38
C ASP A 230 0.33 6.93 -44.16
N ALA A 231 0.27 5.99 -43.22
CA ALA A 231 -0.07 6.27 -41.83
C ALA A 231 1.23 6.01 -41.07
N GLY A 232 1.85 7.10 -40.61
CA GLY A 232 3.12 7.06 -39.90
C GLY A 232 3.10 6.01 -38.79
N GLU A 233 4.05 5.08 -38.88
CA GLU A 233 4.46 4.24 -37.75
C GLU A 233 4.80 5.14 -36.56
N PRO A 234 4.32 4.83 -35.34
CA PRO A 234 4.90 5.40 -34.13
C PRO A 234 6.24 4.69 -33.89
N ASP A 235 7.27 5.14 -34.59
CA ASP A 235 8.65 4.76 -34.29
C ASP A 235 9.10 5.48 -33.01
N GLY A 236 9.46 4.71 -31.97
CA GLY A 236 10.40 5.18 -30.94
C GLY A 236 10.16 4.78 -29.48
N GLY A 237 9.06 4.11 -29.13
CA GLY A 237 8.86 3.65 -27.75
C GLY A 237 9.61 2.34 -27.49
N SER A 238 10.63 2.36 -26.61
CA SER A 238 11.20 1.13 -26.04
C SER A 238 10.09 0.12 -25.65
N PRO A 239 10.28 -1.20 -25.84
CA PRO A 239 9.32 -2.19 -25.39
C PRO A 239 8.99 -1.95 -23.91
N GLY A 240 7.69 -1.87 -23.60
CA GLY A 240 7.17 -1.45 -22.29
C GLY A 240 7.97 -2.03 -21.12
N SER A 241 8.33 -1.16 -20.18
CA SER A 241 8.78 -1.59 -18.87
C SER A 241 7.60 -2.25 -18.16
N ARG A 242 7.85 -3.28 -17.34
CA ARG A 242 6.80 -3.91 -16.51
C ARG A 242 6.07 -2.85 -15.67
N TYR A 243 6.82 -1.88 -15.17
CA TYR A 243 6.30 -0.68 -14.50
C TYR A 243 5.25 0.04 -15.37
N GLY A 244 5.61 0.42 -16.60
CA GLY A 244 4.71 1.16 -17.47
C GLY A 244 3.48 0.35 -17.91
N ASP A 245 3.57 -0.97 -17.96
CA ASP A 245 2.41 -1.83 -18.22
C ASP A 245 1.43 -1.83 -17.04
N LEU A 246 1.92 -1.88 -15.79
CA LEU A 246 1.09 -1.79 -14.59
C LEU A 246 0.37 -0.45 -14.51
N VAL A 247 1.08 0.65 -14.79
CA VAL A 247 0.50 2.00 -14.82
C VAL A 247 -0.60 2.08 -15.89
N ARG A 248 -0.29 1.72 -17.15
CA ARG A 248 -1.22 1.82 -18.29
C ARG A 248 -2.47 0.96 -18.17
N THR A 249 -2.38 -0.18 -17.50
CA THR A 249 -3.51 -1.12 -17.37
C THR A 249 -4.43 -0.80 -16.20
N HIS A 250 -4.06 0.15 -15.34
CA HIS A 250 -4.88 0.53 -14.20
C HIS A 250 -6.19 1.23 -14.66
N PRO A 251 -7.38 0.73 -14.29
CA PRO A 251 -8.66 1.20 -14.82
C PRO A 251 -9.01 2.65 -14.44
N ALA A 252 -8.46 3.15 -13.32
CA ALA A 252 -8.66 4.52 -12.87
C ALA A 252 -7.56 5.50 -13.32
N LEU A 253 -6.68 5.12 -14.25
CA LEU A 253 -5.63 6.02 -14.76
C LEU A 253 -6.25 7.26 -15.43
N LEU A 254 -5.77 8.45 -15.06
CA LEU A 254 -6.20 9.73 -15.65
C LEU A 254 -5.12 10.39 -16.49
N GLY A 255 -3.86 10.02 -16.36
CA GLY A 255 -2.79 10.58 -17.16
C GLY A 255 -1.47 9.95 -16.78
N TYR A 256 -0.61 9.74 -17.77
CA TYR A 256 0.67 9.08 -17.58
C TYR A 256 1.72 9.66 -18.53
N TRP A 257 2.67 10.41 -17.99
CA TRP A 257 3.78 10.98 -18.75
C TRP A 257 5.05 10.23 -18.40
N ARG A 258 5.58 9.51 -19.40
CA ARG A 258 6.82 8.76 -19.25
C ARG A 258 8.04 9.66 -19.16
N LEU A 259 7.97 10.91 -19.63
CA LEU A 259 9.06 11.87 -19.50
C LEU A 259 10.36 11.43 -20.22
N ASP A 260 10.19 10.60 -21.26
CA ASP A 260 11.25 10.00 -22.08
C ASP A 260 11.64 10.89 -23.29
N GLU A 261 11.06 12.08 -23.42
CA GLU A 261 11.22 12.91 -24.61
C GLU A 261 12.66 13.38 -24.81
N GLY A 262 13.13 13.32 -26.06
CA GLY A 262 14.46 13.78 -26.47
C GLY A 262 14.47 15.11 -27.24
N SER A 263 13.30 15.66 -27.57
CA SER A 263 13.17 16.91 -28.35
C SER A 263 12.13 17.84 -27.73
N ALA A 264 12.47 19.12 -27.59
CA ALA A 264 11.59 20.15 -27.05
C ALA A 264 10.56 20.66 -28.07
N THR A 265 10.61 20.14 -29.30
CA THR A 265 9.61 20.41 -30.35
C THR A 265 8.42 19.47 -30.29
N GLU A 266 8.55 18.35 -29.57
CA GLU A 266 7.48 17.40 -29.32
C GLU A 266 6.86 17.69 -27.95
N PRO A 267 5.56 17.41 -27.76
CA PRO A 267 4.96 17.48 -26.44
C PRO A 267 5.47 16.36 -25.52
N ALA A 268 5.31 16.54 -24.22
CA ALA A 268 5.37 15.44 -23.26
C ALA A 268 4.15 14.54 -23.48
N VAL A 269 4.34 13.33 -23.98
CA VAL A 269 3.24 12.49 -24.47
C VAL A 269 2.52 11.83 -23.30
N ASP A 270 1.19 11.88 -23.33
CA ASP A 270 0.33 11.11 -22.43
C ASP A 270 0.20 9.65 -22.90
N ALA A 271 0.98 8.78 -22.28
CA ALA A 271 1.00 7.34 -22.50
C ALA A 271 -0.21 6.60 -21.89
N SER A 272 -1.17 7.29 -21.26
CA SER A 272 -2.41 6.68 -20.76
C SER A 272 -3.40 6.32 -21.89
N GLY A 273 -3.22 6.91 -23.08
CA GLY A 273 -4.16 6.78 -24.20
C GLY A 273 -5.34 7.76 -24.13
N HIS A 274 -5.32 8.73 -23.21
CA HIS A 274 -6.34 9.77 -23.10
C HIS A 274 -6.03 11.05 -23.88
N GLY A 275 -4.86 11.17 -24.50
CA GLY A 275 -4.48 12.30 -25.35
C GLY A 275 -4.20 13.59 -24.58
N ARG A 276 -3.84 13.50 -23.28
CA ARG A 276 -3.59 14.64 -22.40
C ARG A 276 -2.13 15.08 -22.45
N ASP A 277 -1.65 15.35 -23.65
CA ASP A 277 -0.27 15.73 -23.89
C ASP A 277 0.08 17.05 -23.18
N GLY A 278 1.31 17.15 -22.70
CA GLY A 278 1.84 18.32 -22.01
C GLY A 278 2.80 19.12 -22.87
N TYR A 279 2.90 20.42 -22.63
CA TYR A 279 3.83 21.30 -23.35
C TYR A 279 4.95 21.79 -22.44
N PHE A 280 6.19 21.72 -22.94
CA PHE A 280 7.36 22.23 -22.24
C PHE A 280 7.35 23.75 -22.18
N GLN A 281 7.54 24.31 -20.98
CA GLN A 281 7.74 25.73 -20.79
C GLN A 281 8.96 25.99 -19.91
N GLY A 282 9.84 26.88 -20.36
CA GLY A 282 11.07 27.22 -19.64
C GLY A 282 12.21 26.25 -19.91
N ASP A 283 13.15 26.16 -18.96
CA ASP A 283 14.42 25.44 -19.14
C ASP A 283 14.29 23.95 -18.73
N VAL A 284 13.35 23.23 -19.35
CA VAL A 284 13.25 21.78 -19.19
C VAL A 284 14.42 21.12 -19.94
N VAL A 285 15.21 20.31 -19.25
CA VAL A 285 16.31 19.56 -19.85
C VAL A 285 15.82 18.14 -20.13
N LEU A 286 15.94 17.74 -21.40
CA LEU A 286 15.44 16.49 -21.96
C LEU A 286 16.56 15.44 -22.08
N GLY A 287 16.19 14.15 -22.15
CA GLY A 287 17.15 13.07 -22.40
C GLY A 287 18.17 12.83 -21.27
N GLU A 288 17.86 13.19 -20.03
CA GLU A 288 18.71 12.82 -18.90
C GLU A 288 18.58 11.32 -18.62
N PRO A 289 19.59 10.66 -18.03
CA PRO A 289 19.45 9.24 -17.65
C PRO A 289 18.27 9.04 -16.69
N GLY A 290 17.28 8.26 -17.13
CA GLY A 290 16.06 7.92 -16.42
C GLY A 290 16.08 6.53 -15.79
N LEU A 291 14.91 6.07 -15.38
CA LEU A 291 14.67 4.73 -14.85
C LEU A 291 14.95 3.69 -15.93
N HIS A 292 15.47 2.52 -15.53
CA HIS A 292 15.77 1.39 -16.45
C HIS A 292 16.66 1.72 -17.66
N GLY A 293 17.49 2.75 -17.59
CA GLY A 293 18.30 3.20 -18.73
C GLY A 293 17.50 3.90 -19.84
N GLY A 294 16.24 4.26 -19.55
CA GLY A 294 15.43 5.18 -20.33
C GLY A 294 15.87 6.64 -20.14
N SER A 295 15.02 7.56 -20.56
CA SER A 295 15.25 9.00 -20.43
C SER A 295 14.31 9.59 -19.37
N ALA A 296 14.76 10.65 -18.72
CA ALA A 296 13.98 11.42 -17.78
C ALA A 296 14.09 12.90 -18.10
N LEU A 297 13.18 13.69 -17.53
CA LEU A 297 13.25 15.14 -17.60
C LEU A 297 13.91 15.71 -16.36
N ARG A 298 14.62 16.81 -16.55
CA ARG A 298 15.22 17.59 -15.48
C ARG A 298 14.69 19.01 -15.46
N PHE A 299 14.24 19.41 -14.28
CA PHE A 299 13.59 20.69 -14.04
C PHE A 299 14.50 21.64 -13.24
N GLY A 300 14.47 22.91 -13.62
CA GLY A 300 14.85 24.01 -12.73
C GLY A 300 16.35 24.24 -12.50
N GLU A 301 17.23 23.93 -13.46
CA GLU A 301 18.67 24.17 -13.30
C GLU A 301 19.01 25.67 -13.13
N LEU A 302 18.55 26.52 -14.05
CA LEU A 302 18.85 27.96 -14.05
C LEU A 302 17.60 28.85 -14.07
N ARG A 303 16.50 28.42 -14.70
CA ARG A 303 15.23 29.15 -14.83
C ARG A 303 14.04 28.23 -14.50
N PRO A 304 12.83 28.80 -14.30
CA PRO A 304 11.59 28.03 -14.28
C PRO A 304 11.51 27.04 -15.44
N ALA A 305 11.01 25.85 -15.16
CA ALA A 305 10.84 24.77 -16.11
C ALA A 305 9.63 23.95 -15.67
N ARG A 306 8.69 23.68 -16.58
CA ARG A 306 7.54 22.81 -16.31
C ARG A 306 7.04 22.11 -17.56
N VAL A 307 6.25 21.08 -17.34
CA VAL A 307 5.26 20.61 -18.30
C VAL A 307 3.91 21.19 -17.91
N VAL A 308 3.24 21.85 -18.85
CA VAL A 308 1.87 22.35 -18.69
C VAL A 308 0.94 21.36 -19.36
N VAL A 309 0.02 20.78 -18.59
CA VAL A 309 -1.00 19.84 -19.08
C VAL A 309 -2.37 20.51 -18.99
N GLY A 310 -3.09 20.51 -20.11
CA GLY A 310 -4.32 21.26 -20.30
C GLY A 310 -4.12 22.49 -21.18
N ASP A 311 -5.06 22.70 -22.11
CA ASP A 311 -4.96 23.66 -23.19
C ASP A 311 -4.83 25.11 -22.67
N LEU A 312 -3.92 25.86 -23.30
CA LEU A 312 -3.87 27.33 -23.22
C LEU A 312 -3.89 27.89 -24.65
N ASP A 313 -4.76 27.37 -25.52
CA ASP A 313 -5.17 27.86 -26.84
C ASP A 313 -4.73 26.94 -28.03
N HIS A 314 -5.51 25.91 -28.42
CA HIS A 314 -5.59 25.53 -29.85
C HIS A 314 -6.84 24.83 -30.41
N ASP A 315 -7.76 24.24 -29.63
CA ASP A 315 -8.91 23.54 -30.24
C ASP A 315 -10.27 23.76 -29.57
N GLY A 316 -10.31 24.45 -28.43
CA GLY A 316 -11.56 24.78 -27.73
C GLY A 316 -12.20 23.59 -27.01
N VAL A 317 -11.45 22.51 -26.79
CA VAL A 317 -11.81 21.43 -25.86
C VAL A 317 -11.07 21.66 -24.55
N ASP A 318 -11.81 22.14 -23.56
CA ASP A 318 -11.26 22.52 -22.26
C ASP A 318 -11.05 21.27 -21.38
N ASP A 319 -9.95 20.53 -21.59
CA ASP A 319 -9.55 19.36 -20.78
C ASP A 319 -9.05 19.74 -19.36
N LEU A 320 -9.22 21.00 -18.96
CA LEU A 320 -8.77 21.54 -17.69
C LEU A 320 -9.50 20.90 -16.49
N ASP A 321 -10.69 20.33 -16.67
CA ASP A 321 -11.55 19.83 -15.58
C ASP A 321 -11.25 18.39 -15.15
N VAL A 322 -10.61 17.55 -15.98
CA VAL A 322 -10.35 16.14 -15.64
C VAL A 322 -9.45 16.01 -14.40
N PHE A 323 -8.54 16.97 -14.25
CA PHE A 323 -7.66 17.08 -13.09
C PHE A 323 -8.22 17.99 -12.00
N ASP A 324 -9.42 18.57 -12.15
CA ASP A 324 -10.09 19.23 -11.04
C ASP A 324 -10.41 18.21 -9.94
N PHE A 325 -10.12 18.61 -8.71
CA PHE A 325 -10.18 17.74 -7.56
C PHE A 325 -10.70 18.47 -6.34
N ASP A 326 -11.98 18.30 -6.04
CA ASP A 326 -12.69 18.85 -4.88
C ASP A 326 -12.76 17.89 -3.68
N GLY A 327 -12.02 16.78 -3.74
CA GLY A 327 -12.04 15.73 -2.72
C GLY A 327 -13.35 14.94 -2.65
N SER A 328 -14.25 15.09 -3.63
CA SER A 328 -15.45 14.25 -3.75
C SER A 328 -15.14 12.82 -4.23
N ARG A 329 -13.94 12.61 -4.79
CA ARG A 329 -13.40 11.33 -5.25
C ARG A 329 -12.05 11.02 -4.59
N PRO A 330 -11.59 9.76 -4.61
CA PRO A 330 -10.22 9.44 -4.28
C PRO A 330 -9.23 9.99 -5.34
N LEU A 331 -7.95 10.03 -5.00
CA LEU A 331 -6.87 10.53 -5.86
C LEU A 331 -5.55 9.85 -5.51
N THR A 332 -4.76 9.55 -6.54
CA THR A 332 -3.33 9.21 -6.37
C THR A 332 -2.46 10.01 -7.32
N LEU A 333 -1.33 10.50 -6.81
CA LEU A 333 -0.25 11.14 -7.56
C LEU A 333 1.00 10.29 -7.37
N GLU A 334 1.61 9.85 -8.46
CA GLU A 334 2.76 8.96 -8.49
C GLU A 334 3.86 9.54 -9.39
N ALA A 335 5.12 9.43 -8.97
CA ALA A 335 6.27 9.80 -9.79
C ALA A 335 7.54 9.06 -9.33
N TRP A 336 8.51 8.93 -10.23
CA TRP A 336 9.89 8.63 -9.87
C TRP A 336 10.71 9.91 -9.84
N VAL A 337 11.40 10.18 -8.73
CA VAL A 337 12.10 11.45 -8.53
C VAL A 337 13.51 11.27 -8.00
N ARG A 338 14.44 12.10 -8.49
CA ARG A 338 15.78 12.26 -7.94
C ARG A 338 16.08 13.74 -7.76
N LEU A 339 16.35 14.16 -6.52
CA LEU A 339 16.67 15.56 -6.23
C LEU A 339 18.14 15.84 -6.59
N GLY A 340 18.44 17.01 -7.15
CA GLY A 340 19.82 17.44 -7.37
C GLY A 340 20.52 17.90 -6.08
N THR A 341 19.75 18.24 -5.05
CA THR A 341 20.25 18.67 -3.74
C THR A 341 19.23 18.36 -2.65
N ARG A 342 19.71 18.18 -1.41
CA ARG A 342 18.84 17.97 -0.25
C ARG A 342 18.06 19.22 0.18
N ARG A 343 18.41 20.41 -0.34
CA ARG A 343 17.77 21.68 0.01
C ARG A 343 17.11 22.31 -1.21
N VAL A 344 15.84 21.97 -1.37
CA VAL A 344 15.02 22.29 -2.53
C VAL A 344 13.56 22.40 -2.10
N THR A 345 12.86 23.40 -2.61
CA THR A 345 11.41 23.53 -2.49
C THR A 345 10.86 23.55 -3.90
N GLY A 346 9.77 22.85 -4.18
CA GLY A 346 9.19 22.89 -5.51
C GLY A 346 8.09 21.86 -5.65
N CYS A 347 7.22 22.06 -6.62
CA CYS A 347 6.17 21.11 -6.91
C CYS A 347 6.66 20.06 -7.91
N LEU A 348 6.32 18.81 -7.61
CA LEU A 348 6.49 17.68 -8.49
C LEU A 348 5.29 17.62 -9.44
N VAL A 349 4.08 17.57 -8.88
CA VAL A 349 2.81 17.56 -9.62
C VAL A 349 1.76 18.33 -8.84
N GLY A 350 1.02 19.24 -9.48
CA GLY A 350 -0.02 19.98 -8.80
C GLY A 350 -0.92 20.78 -9.74
N LYS A 351 -2.13 21.04 -9.26
CA LYS A 351 -3.09 21.95 -9.89
C LYS A 351 -3.63 22.85 -8.79
N THR A 352 -3.17 24.10 -8.80
CA THR A 352 -3.50 25.11 -7.78
C THR A 352 -3.82 26.45 -8.44
N THR A 353 -4.57 27.29 -7.74
CA THR A 353 -4.66 28.71 -8.10
C THR A 353 -3.28 29.36 -8.07
N ALA A 354 -3.12 30.50 -8.77
CA ALA A 354 -1.83 31.19 -8.88
C ALA A 354 -1.18 31.51 -7.52
N ASP A 355 -2.00 31.82 -6.51
CA ASP A 355 -1.58 32.10 -5.13
C ASP A 355 -1.42 30.85 -4.24
N GLY A 356 -1.65 29.66 -4.78
CA GLY A 356 -1.57 28.38 -4.07
C GLY A 356 -2.66 28.16 -3.01
N SER A 357 -3.66 29.04 -2.93
CA SER A 357 -4.69 29.02 -1.88
C SER A 357 -5.73 27.90 -2.02
N VAL A 358 -5.90 27.38 -3.24
CA VAL A 358 -6.91 26.35 -3.58
C VAL A 358 -6.27 25.30 -4.49
N GLY A 359 -6.66 24.03 -4.33
CA GLY A 359 -6.16 22.93 -5.14
C GLY A 359 -5.43 21.82 -4.38
N TYR A 360 -4.59 21.09 -5.10
CA TYR A 360 -3.72 20.06 -4.54
C TYR A 360 -2.31 20.20 -5.07
N LEU A 361 -1.35 19.79 -4.24
CA LEU A 361 0.06 19.79 -4.60
C LEU A 361 0.76 18.57 -4.04
N PHE A 362 1.61 17.98 -4.86
CA PHE A 362 2.64 17.04 -4.46
C PHE A 362 4.00 17.67 -4.69
N ALA A 363 4.79 17.84 -3.64
CA ALA A 363 5.92 18.75 -3.63
C ALA A 363 7.06 18.26 -2.74
N VAL A 364 8.22 18.87 -2.93
CA VAL A 364 9.29 18.90 -1.95
C VAL A 364 9.30 20.27 -1.28
N HIS A 365 9.47 20.31 0.02
CA HIS A 365 9.46 21.54 0.80
C HIS A 365 10.69 21.61 1.70
N GLN A 366 11.55 22.60 1.43
CA GLN A 366 12.73 22.86 2.26
C GLN A 366 12.27 23.24 3.69
N GLN A 367 12.79 22.53 4.68
CA GLN A 367 12.50 22.82 6.09
C GLN A 367 13.41 23.94 6.61
N ASP A 368 12.89 24.81 7.48
CA ASP A 368 13.61 25.98 8.03
C ASP A 368 14.99 25.63 8.59
N THR A 369 15.14 24.45 9.18
CA THR A 369 16.36 24.00 9.86
C THR A 369 16.96 22.71 9.30
N GLY A 370 16.61 22.28 8.08
CA GLY A 370 17.07 20.98 7.59
C GLY A 370 16.92 20.72 6.09
N ASP A 371 17.03 19.45 5.76
CA ASP A 371 16.78 18.91 4.43
C ASP A 371 15.29 19.01 4.08
N SER A 372 15.01 18.91 2.79
CA SER A 372 13.66 19.02 2.23
C SER A 372 12.82 17.81 2.62
N ALA A 373 11.54 18.04 2.88
CA ALA A 373 10.56 16.99 3.15
C ALA A 373 9.72 16.77 1.89
N LEU A 374 9.27 15.53 1.69
CA LEU A 374 8.20 15.24 0.75
C LEU A 374 6.88 15.72 1.36
N ARG A 375 6.06 16.44 0.58
CA ARG A 375 4.84 17.11 1.02
C ARG A 375 3.68 16.77 0.09
N PHE A 376 2.56 16.35 0.66
CA PHE A 376 1.27 16.30 -0.04
C PHE A 376 0.29 17.26 0.61
N GLY A 377 -0.17 18.26 -0.14
CA GLY A 377 -1.07 19.30 0.32
C GLY A 377 -2.43 19.23 -0.35
N LEU A 378 -3.49 19.30 0.45
CA LEU A 378 -4.84 19.60 0.00
C LEU A 378 -5.25 20.95 0.60
N ALA A 379 -5.55 21.91 -0.27
CA ALA A 379 -5.96 23.24 0.15
C ALA A 379 -7.46 23.29 0.51
N GLY A 380 -7.82 24.25 1.36
CA GLY A 380 -9.19 24.50 1.84
C GLY A 380 -9.60 25.95 1.59
N THR A 381 -10.88 26.29 1.72
CA THR A 381 -11.44 27.61 1.33
C THR A 381 -10.95 28.79 2.19
N THR A 382 -10.36 28.53 3.36
CA THR A 382 -9.89 29.56 4.31
C THR A 382 -8.61 29.11 5.02
N VAL A 383 -7.45 29.19 4.35
CA VAL A 383 -6.07 29.11 4.90
C VAL A 383 -5.81 28.03 5.97
N ALA A 384 -6.51 26.90 5.91
CA ALA A 384 -6.17 25.69 6.64
C ALA A 384 -5.76 24.64 5.63
N THR A 385 -4.53 24.77 5.09
CA THR A 385 -3.94 23.78 4.20
C THR A 385 -3.62 22.52 5.00
N SER A 386 -4.38 21.46 4.78
CA SER A 386 -4.00 20.15 5.32
C SER A 386 -2.84 19.62 4.47
N HIS A 387 -1.61 19.70 4.99
CA HIS A 387 -0.43 19.17 4.33
C HIS A 387 0.20 18.05 5.17
N LEU A 388 0.47 16.91 4.55
CA LEU A 388 1.22 15.81 5.13
C LEU A 388 2.67 16.00 4.71
N GLU A 389 3.61 15.87 5.64
CA GLU A 389 5.03 16.00 5.36
C GLU A 389 5.82 14.86 6.00
N ILE A 390 6.85 14.42 5.29
CA ILE A 390 7.76 13.40 5.79
C ILE A 390 9.18 13.62 5.29
N ARG A 391 10.16 13.31 6.14
CA ARG A 391 11.56 13.30 5.75
C ARG A 391 11.85 12.05 4.93
N TRP A 392 12.79 12.17 4.01
CA TRP A 392 13.28 11.03 3.24
C TRP A 392 13.92 9.98 4.16
N PRO A 393 13.64 8.68 3.95
CA PRO A 393 14.25 7.60 4.71
C PRO A 393 15.73 7.40 4.35
N SER A 394 16.10 7.78 3.14
CA SER A 394 17.45 7.72 2.56
C SER A 394 17.80 9.04 1.86
N ASP A 395 19.02 9.14 1.33
CA ASP A 395 19.47 10.34 0.63
C ASP A 395 18.73 10.55 -0.69
N PRO A 396 17.88 11.59 -0.82
CA PRO A 396 17.04 11.79 -2.01
C PRO A 396 17.80 12.23 -3.25
N THR A 397 19.12 12.38 -3.14
CA THR A 397 20.01 12.74 -4.25
C THR A 397 20.66 11.52 -4.93
N VAL A 398 20.48 10.32 -4.36
CA VAL A 398 21.13 9.09 -4.82
C VAL A 398 20.08 8.14 -5.39
N GLY A 399 20.12 7.93 -6.71
CA GLY A 399 19.12 7.10 -7.39
C GLY A 399 17.76 7.79 -7.52
N PHE A 400 16.84 7.15 -8.25
CA PHE A 400 15.45 7.57 -8.27
C PHE A 400 14.71 6.93 -7.09
N HIS A 401 13.83 7.71 -6.47
CA HIS A 401 12.89 7.26 -5.45
C HIS A 401 11.49 7.24 -6.03
N HIS A 402 10.76 6.17 -5.75
CA HIS A 402 9.34 6.09 -6.08
C HIS A 402 8.54 6.82 -5.02
N VAL A 403 7.79 7.85 -5.41
CA VAL A 403 7.04 8.67 -4.46
C VAL A 403 5.56 8.70 -4.83
N VAL A 404 4.71 8.43 -3.84
CA VAL A 404 3.26 8.37 -4.05
C VAL A 404 2.52 9.13 -2.96
N ALA A 405 1.53 9.91 -3.36
CA ALA A 405 0.58 10.56 -2.48
C ALA A 405 -0.84 10.07 -2.78
N THR A 406 -1.57 9.61 -1.77
CA THR A 406 -2.96 9.15 -1.93
C THR A 406 -3.93 9.92 -1.05
N TYR A 407 -5.18 10.04 -1.52
CA TYR A 407 -6.33 10.50 -0.75
C TYR A 407 -7.50 9.54 -0.95
N SER A 408 -8.01 8.93 0.12
CA SER A 408 -9.05 7.88 0.04
C SER A 408 -10.48 8.35 -0.24
N GLY A 409 -10.67 9.61 -0.65
CA GLY A 409 -12.00 10.15 -0.95
C GLY A 409 -12.83 10.50 0.29
N PRO A 410 -14.10 10.89 0.12
CA PRO A 410 -14.92 11.48 1.19
C PRO A 410 -15.32 10.48 2.30
N ALA A 411 -15.30 9.18 2.02
CA ALA A 411 -15.64 8.13 2.99
C ALA A 411 -14.51 7.92 4.01
N GLY A 412 -13.26 7.79 3.56
CA GLY A 412 -12.09 7.57 4.43
C GLY A 412 -11.38 8.86 4.83
N ARG A 413 -11.30 9.85 3.93
CA ARG A 413 -10.56 11.11 4.07
C ARG A 413 -9.10 10.95 4.48
N THR A 414 -8.50 9.80 4.23
CA THR A 414 -7.13 9.49 4.63
C THR A 414 -6.18 9.98 3.57
N MET A 415 -5.26 10.86 3.95
CA MET A 415 -4.09 11.24 3.16
C MET A 415 -2.93 10.35 3.53
N GLN A 416 -2.18 9.85 2.55
CA GLN A 416 -0.99 9.02 2.78
C GLN A 416 0.17 9.47 1.90
N LEU A 417 1.39 9.28 2.38
CA LEU A 417 2.63 9.45 1.62
C LEU A 417 3.43 8.15 1.67
N PHE A 418 3.90 7.72 0.50
CA PHE A 418 4.75 6.56 0.32
C PHE A 418 6.06 6.97 -0.33
N ILE A 419 7.14 6.30 0.08
CA ILE A 419 8.45 6.39 -0.55
C ILE A 419 8.93 4.94 -0.72
N ASP A 420 9.37 4.60 -1.93
CA ASP A 420 9.94 3.29 -2.27
C ASP A 420 9.02 2.11 -1.89
N GLY A 421 7.72 2.24 -2.18
CA GLY A 421 6.72 1.21 -1.89
C GLY A 421 6.31 1.06 -0.42
N GLU A 422 6.83 1.90 0.48
CA GLU A 422 6.55 1.87 1.91
C GLU A 422 5.68 3.05 2.36
N LEU A 423 4.68 2.79 3.21
CA LEU A 423 3.87 3.84 3.82
C LEU A 423 4.71 4.60 4.84
N MET A 424 5.01 5.86 4.54
CA MET A 424 5.87 6.69 5.37
C MET A 424 5.09 7.44 6.44
N THR A 425 3.89 7.91 6.10
CA THR A 425 3.02 8.65 7.02
C THR A 425 1.59 8.71 6.50
N GLN A 426 0.64 8.90 7.40
CA GLN A 426 -0.77 9.07 7.06
C GLN A 426 -1.49 10.01 8.03
N ARG A 427 -2.57 10.63 7.56
CA ARG A 427 -3.42 11.48 8.39
C ARG A 427 -4.83 11.58 7.82
N ILE A 428 -5.82 11.64 8.71
CA ILE A 428 -7.20 11.97 8.33
C ILE A 428 -7.29 13.48 8.04
N HIS A 429 -7.69 13.83 6.82
CA HIS A 429 -8.05 15.18 6.43
C HIS A 429 -9.32 15.63 7.15
N ARG A 430 -9.29 16.82 7.76
CA ARG A 430 -10.43 17.41 8.47
C ARG A 430 -10.88 18.68 7.77
N GLY A 431 -12.17 18.77 7.50
CA GLY A 431 -12.77 19.89 6.77
C GLY A 431 -13.08 19.53 5.31
N PRO A 432 -13.68 20.47 4.56
CA PRO A 432 -13.85 20.33 3.13
C PRO A 432 -12.50 20.44 2.42
N VAL A 433 -12.26 19.56 1.45
CA VAL A 433 -11.23 19.78 0.44
C VAL A 433 -11.80 20.84 -0.49
N ALA A 434 -11.15 22.01 -0.57
CA ALA A 434 -11.52 23.02 -1.55
C ALA A 434 -10.74 22.70 -2.82
N GLY A 435 -11.40 22.06 -3.76
CA GLY A 435 -10.78 21.76 -5.02
C GLY A 435 -10.57 22.99 -5.88
N PRO A 436 -9.67 22.89 -6.84
CA PRO A 436 -9.82 23.75 -8.00
C PRO A 436 -11.14 23.37 -8.69
N LEU A 437 -12.02 24.35 -8.81
CA LEU A 437 -12.78 24.59 -10.04
C LEU A 437 -12.01 25.71 -10.73
N THR A 438 -10.76 25.45 -11.13
CA THR A 438 -9.84 26.49 -11.59
C THR A 438 -9.46 26.27 -13.04
N ASP A 439 -9.48 27.35 -13.81
CA ASP A 439 -8.99 27.38 -15.19
C ASP A 439 -7.44 27.33 -15.25
N SER A 440 -6.76 27.04 -14.14
CA SER A 440 -5.30 26.89 -14.09
C SER A 440 -4.92 25.47 -14.52
N PRO A 441 -3.89 25.30 -15.37
CA PRO A 441 -3.51 23.99 -15.88
C PRO A 441 -2.91 23.09 -14.78
N LEU A 442 -2.86 21.78 -15.06
CA LEU A 442 -2.04 20.86 -14.29
C LEU A 442 -0.57 21.13 -14.62
N MET A 443 0.27 21.17 -13.59
CA MET A 443 1.69 21.48 -13.70
C MET A 443 2.52 20.30 -13.22
N ILE A 444 3.51 19.91 -14.01
CA ILE A 444 4.55 18.95 -13.63
C ILE A 444 5.89 19.72 -13.56
N GLY A 445 6.55 19.67 -12.41
CA GLY A 445 7.86 20.28 -12.18
C GLY A 445 7.89 21.74 -11.73
N GLU A 446 6.75 22.40 -11.44
CA GLU A 446 6.71 23.78 -10.90
C GLU A 446 5.41 24.11 -10.13
N VAL A 447 5.48 24.88 -9.03
CA VAL A 447 4.35 25.69 -8.50
C VAL A 447 4.82 27.11 -8.19
N THR A 448 3.85 28.02 -8.30
CA THR A 448 3.94 29.41 -8.72
C THR A 448 4.58 30.42 -7.78
N ASP A 449 4.82 30.17 -6.49
CA ASP A 449 5.40 31.21 -5.63
C ASP A 449 6.26 30.63 -4.49
N TRP A 450 7.56 30.94 -4.47
CA TRP A 450 8.52 30.70 -3.36
C TRP A 450 9.36 29.42 -3.38
N SER A 451 10.23 29.40 -4.39
CA SER A 451 11.46 28.60 -4.54
C SER A 451 11.31 27.26 -5.26
N ARG A 452 12.38 26.97 -6.02
CA ARG A 452 12.44 26.19 -7.27
C ARG A 452 12.77 24.73 -6.98
N PRO A 453 12.13 23.72 -7.61
CA PRO A 453 12.68 22.38 -7.65
C PRO A 453 13.96 22.44 -8.49
N ARG A 454 15.05 22.86 -7.86
CA ARG A 454 16.33 23.00 -8.53
C ARG A 454 16.85 21.62 -8.84
N ASP A 455 17.20 21.41 -10.10
CA ASP A 455 17.97 20.26 -10.55
C ASP A 455 17.29 18.92 -10.21
N THR A 456 15.95 18.90 -10.19
CA THR A 456 15.16 17.70 -9.91
C THR A 456 14.94 16.92 -11.18
N ARG A 457 15.30 15.64 -11.19
CA ARG A 457 14.90 14.72 -12.26
C ARG A 457 13.60 14.04 -11.89
N MET A 458 12.70 13.95 -12.86
CA MET A 458 11.45 13.22 -12.73
C MET A 458 11.27 12.32 -13.93
N ASP A 459 10.68 11.18 -13.66
CA ASP A 459 10.38 10.13 -14.62
C ASP A 459 9.02 9.53 -14.24
N GLU A 460 8.34 8.91 -15.20
CA GLU A 460 7.19 8.05 -14.94
C GLU A 460 6.09 8.69 -14.04
N VAL A 461 5.56 9.85 -14.45
CA VAL A 461 4.54 10.60 -13.70
C VAL A 461 3.15 10.09 -14.03
N ALA A 462 2.39 9.64 -13.03
CA ALA A 462 1.03 9.14 -13.21
C ALA A 462 0.03 9.75 -12.22
N ILE A 463 -1.21 9.92 -12.68
CA ILE A 463 -2.34 10.42 -11.89
C ILE A 463 -3.50 9.45 -12.02
N TYR A 464 -4.13 9.10 -10.89
CA TYR A 464 -5.25 8.17 -10.85
C TYR A 464 -6.46 8.81 -10.20
N GLY A 465 -7.65 8.50 -10.72
CA GLY A 465 -8.95 8.84 -10.16
C GLY A 465 -9.37 7.95 -8.99
N ASP A 466 -8.44 7.13 -8.48
CA ASP A 466 -8.63 6.27 -7.31
C ASP A 466 -7.44 6.40 -6.33
N ALA A 467 -7.62 5.93 -5.10
CA ALA A 467 -6.55 5.81 -4.11
C ALA A 467 -5.90 4.43 -4.26
N LEU A 468 -4.72 4.40 -4.90
CA LEU A 468 -3.94 3.17 -5.00
C LEU A 468 -3.70 2.59 -3.61
N THR A 469 -3.87 1.29 -3.52
CA THR A 469 -3.61 0.51 -2.32
C THR A 469 -2.09 0.46 -2.04
N PRO A 470 -1.69 0.25 -0.78
CA PRO A 470 -0.28 0.01 -0.45
C PRO A 470 0.35 -1.15 -1.24
N MET A 471 -0.46 -2.12 -1.69
CA MET A 471 0.00 -3.25 -2.49
C MET A 471 0.32 -2.84 -3.93
N GLU A 472 -0.61 -2.15 -4.61
CA GLU A 472 -0.38 -1.62 -5.96
C GLU A 472 0.85 -0.69 -5.99
N ILE A 473 0.97 0.20 -5.01
CA ILE A 473 2.12 1.10 -4.88
C ILE A 473 3.43 0.31 -4.71
N ARG A 474 3.42 -0.77 -3.94
CA ARG A 474 4.61 -1.63 -3.76
C ARG A 474 4.92 -2.45 -5.00
N GLU A 475 3.92 -2.88 -5.75
CA GLU A 475 4.08 -3.57 -7.02
C GLU A 475 4.70 -2.64 -8.06
N HIS A 476 4.19 -1.40 -8.17
CA HIS A 476 4.76 -0.35 -9.01
C HIS A 476 6.22 -0.10 -8.62
N TYR A 477 6.53 0.09 -7.33
CA TYR A 477 7.91 0.25 -6.88
C TYR A 477 8.82 -0.91 -7.32
N ARG A 478 8.41 -2.15 -7.06
CA ARG A 478 9.18 -3.35 -7.39
C ARG A 478 9.43 -3.46 -8.90
N ALA A 479 8.39 -3.26 -9.69
CA ALA A 479 8.49 -3.27 -11.14
C ALA A 479 9.38 -2.14 -11.69
N GLY A 480 9.53 -1.04 -10.94
CA GLY A 480 10.40 0.08 -11.28
C GLY A 480 11.86 -0.04 -10.81
N ILE A 481 12.19 -0.98 -9.92
CA ILE A 481 13.58 -1.27 -9.53
C ILE A 481 14.15 -2.55 -10.19
N GLU A 482 13.30 -3.34 -10.84
CA GLU A 482 13.70 -4.53 -11.59
C GLU A 482 14.47 -4.12 -12.85
N VAL A 483 15.80 -4.16 -12.77
CA VAL A 483 16.69 -3.96 -13.93
C VAL A 483 16.51 -5.14 -14.88
N ARG A 484 16.14 -4.88 -16.14
CA ARG A 484 16.23 -5.87 -17.23
C ARG A 484 17.68 -6.08 -17.66
#